data_AF-A0A9Q4GKX6-F1
#
_entry.id   AF-A0A9Q4GKX6-F1
#
_cell.length_a   1.000
_cell.length_b   1.000
_cell.length_c   1.000
_cell.angle_alpha   90.00
_cell.angle_beta   90.00
_cell.angle_gamma   90.00
#
_symmetry.space_group_name_H-M   'P 1'
#
loop_
_entity.id
_entity.type
_entity.pdbx_description
1 polymer ?
#
loop_
_entity_poly.entity_id
_entity_poly.type
_entity_poly.pdbx_seq_one_letter_code
_entity_poly.pdbx_strand_id
1 'polypeptide(L)'
;MLNGFKNFIMRGNVVDLAVAVVIGSAFTAIVTAFSNNLINPLLAVFGGTDYAGLGFHLRPGNEATFIDFGAIITAAINFLIIAAVIYFVLVAPMNRVKEIQAARAGKEDEETPAPVEVELLTEIRDLLKEQGHGPTAERLG
;
A
#
# COMPACT_ATOMS: atom_id res chain seq x y z
N MET A 1 16.94 -30.66 -3.89
CA MET A 1 16.85 -29.26 -3.39
C MET A 1 16.05 -28.36 -4.33
N LEU A 2 16.35 -28.31 -5.65
CA LEU A 2 15.55 -27.51 -6.61
C LEU A 2 14.04 -27.80 -6.62
N ASN A 3 13.63 -29.08 -6.56
CA ASN A 3 12.21 -29.43 -6.53
C ASN A 3 11.51 -28.99 -5.23
N GLY A 4 12.21 -29.04 -4.09
CA GLY A 4 11.71 -28.56 -2.81
C GLY A 4 11.60 -27.03 -2.76
N PHE A 5 12.55 -26.33 -3.38
CA PHE A 5 12.51 -24.87 -3.53
C PHE A 5 11.39 -24.41 -4.47
N LYS A 6 11.20 -25.09 -5.61
CA LYS A 6 10.06 -24.85 -6.51
C LYS A 6 8.72 -25.02 -5.80
N ASN A 7 8.54 -26.10 -5.04
CA ASN A 7 7.32 -26.35 -4.26
C ASN A 7 7.11 -25.36 -3.10
N PHE A 8 8.19 -24.74 -2.60
CA PHE A 8 8.11 -23.68 -1.60
C PHE A 8 7.66 -22.34 -2.22
N ILE A 9 8.26 -21.93 -3.33
CA ILE A 9 7.89 -20.72 -4.07
C ILE A 9 6.46 -20.86 -4.65
N MET A 10 6.07 -22.05 -5.10
CA MET A 10 4.71 -22.28 -5.63
C MET A 10 3.59 -22.23 -4.57
N ARG A 11 3.90 -22.01 -3.28
CA ARG A 11 2.88 -21.50 -2.35
C ARG A 11 2.56 -20.06 -2.76
N GLY A 12 1.43 -19.85 -3.43
CA GLY A 12 1.06 -18.58 -4.09
C GLY A 12 1.32 -17.31 -3.26
N ASN A 13 1.09 -17.36 -1.94
CA ASN A 13 1.35 -16.24 -1.03
C ASN A 13 2.81 -15.72 -1.04
N VAL A 14 3.80 -16.57 -1.35
CA VAL A 14 5.22 -16.18 -1.37
C VAL A 14 5.58 -15.41 -2.64
N VAL A 15 5.02 -15.83 -3.78
CA VAL A 15 5.29 -15.17 -5.08
C VAL A 15 4.67 -13.78 -5.08
N ASP A 16 3.42 -13.64 -4.63
CA ASP A 16 2.73 -12.35 -4.60
C ASP A 16 3.44 -11.35 -3.67
N LEU A 17 3.88 -11.83 -2.50
CA LEU A 17 4.67 -11.02 -1.57
C LEU A 17 6.02 -10.63 -2.20
N ALA A 18 6.72 -11.56 -2.85
CA ALA A 18 8.00 -11.29 -3.50
C ALA A 18 7.85 -10.24 -4.61
N VAL A 19 6.82 -10.36 -5.44
CA VAL A 19 6.52 -9.39 -6.50
C VAL A 19 6.21 -8.01 -5.90
N ALA A 20 5.39 -7.95 -4.84
CA ALA A 20 5.08 -6.69 -4.16
C ALA A 20 6.34 -5.98 -3.62
N VAL A 21 7.27 -6.71 -3.00
CA VAL A 21 8.53 -6.14 -2.47
C VAL A 21 9.45 -5.65 -3.59
N VAL A 22 9.58 -6.42 -4.68
CA VAL A 22 10.43 -6.03 -5.83
C VAL A 22 9.88 -4.78 -6.51
N ILE A 23 8.57 -4.71 -6.75
CA ILE A 23 7.94 -3.53 -7.35
C ILE A 23 8.05 -2.31 -6.42
N GLY A 24 7.78 -2.47 -5.12
CA GLY A 24 7.87 -1.38 -4.15
C GLY A 24 9.28 -0.80 -4.03
N SER A 25 10.31 -1.66 -4.01
CA SER A 25 11.70 -1.21 -3.96
C SER A 25 12.15 -0.53 -5.26
N ALA A 26 11.79 -1.09 -6.41
CA ALA A 26 12.09 -0.47 -7.72
C ALA A 26 11.44 0.90 -7.87
N PHE A 27 10.18 1.04 -7.46
CA PHE A 27 9.49 2.33 -7.50
C PHE A 27 10.12 3.36 -6.56
N THR A 28 10.44 2.96 -5.33
CA THR A 28 11.13 3.84 -4.37
C THR A 28 12.48 4.32 -4.92
N ALA A 29 13.23 3.45 -5.61
CA ALA A 29 14.48 3.81 -6.25
C ALA A 29 14.28 4.87 -7.35
N ILE A 30 13.21 4.77 -8.14
CA ILE A 30 12.88 5.78 -9.18
C ILE A 30 12.59 7.14 -8.54
N VAL A 31 11.75 7.18 -7.49
CA VAL A 31 11.44 8.44 -6.78
C VAL A 31 12.69 9.04 -6.15
N THR A 32 13.53 8.19 -5.54
CA THR A 32 14.80 8.61 -4.94
C THR A 32 15.74 9.20 -5.99
N ALA A 33 15.87 8.54 -7.16
CA ALA A 33 16.68 9.04 -8.26
C ALA A 33 16.12 10.37 -8.80
N PHE A 34 14.81 10.51 -8.94
CA PHE A 34 14.18 11.76 -9.34
C PHE A 34 14.51 12.89 -8.36
N SER A 35 14.40 12.63 -7.06
CA SER A 35 14.71 13.62 -6.03
C SER A 35 16.17 14.02 -6.01
N ASN A 36 17.06 13.03 -6.03
CA ASN A 36 18.49 13.28 -5.95
C ASN A 36 19.02 14.03 -7.18
N ASN A 37 18.46 13.76 -8.36
CA ASN A 37 18.95 14.34 -9.60
C ASN A 37 18.19 15.61 -10.03
N LEU A 38 16.99 15.86 -9.50
CA LEU A 38 16.20 17.04 -9.86
C LEU A 38 15.91 17.94 -8.66
N ILE A 39 15.37 17.39 -7.58
CA ILE A 39 14.97 18.18 -6.40
C ILE A 39 16.18 18.70 -5.63
N ASN A 40 17.20 17.87 -5.37
CA ASN A 40 18.38 18.28 -4.62
C ASN A 40 19.15 19.42 -5.32
N PRO A 41 19.44 19.36 -6.63
CA PRO A 41 20.08 20.49 -7.31
C PRO A 41 19.23 21.77 -7.27
N LEU A 42 17.91 21.66 -7.39
CA LEU A 42 17.02 22.82 -7.28
C LEU A 42 17.07 23.44 -5.88
N LEU A 43 17.03 22.63 -4.83
CA LEU A 43 17.17 23.10 -3.44
C LEU A 43 18.56 23.69 -3.17
N ALA A 44 19.61 23.11 -3.77
CA ALA A 44 20.97 23.61 -3.63
C ALA A 44 21.14 25.02 -4.21
N VAL A 45 20.42 25.37 -5.28
CA VAL A 45 20.42 26.74 -5.84
C VAL A 45 19.88 27.76 -4.84
N PHE A 46 18.89 27.39 -4.02
CA PHE A 46 18.36 28.26 -2.96
C PHE A 46 19.25 28.32 -1.71
N GLY A 47 20.22 27.42 -1.58
CA GLY A 47 21.09 27.26 -0.40
C GLY A 47 22.27 28.22 -0.30
N GLY A 48 22.52 29.08 -1.30
CA GLY A 48 23.64 30.01 -1.31
C GLY A 48 24.97 29.39 -1.75
N THR A 49 26.00 30.25 -1.91
CA THR A 49 27.27 29.94 -2.60
C THR A 49 28.26 29.08 -1.82
N ASP A 50 28.03 28.82 -0.54
CA ASP A 50 28.95 28.04 0.31
C ASP A 50 28.48 26.59 0.44
N TYR A 51 28.72 25.81 -0.62
CA TYR A 51 28.93 24.34 -0.71
C TYR A 51 28.07 23.33 0.08
N ALA A 52 27.11 23.79 0.88
CA ALA A 52 26.34 23.02 1.84
C ALA A 52 24.91 23.55 1.77
N GLY A 53 24.21 23.23 0.68
CA GLY A 53 22.83 23.68 0.49
C GLY A 53 22.00 23.53 1.77
N LEU A 54 21.39 24.62 2.22
CA LEU A 54 20.54 24.73 3.42
C LEU A 54 21.12 24.18 4.75
N GLY A 55 22.36 23.70 4.78
CA GLY A 55 22.95 23.02 5.92
C GLY A 55 23.93 23.89 6.70
N PHE A 56 24.10 23.59 7.99
CA PHE A 56 25.08 24.29 8.82
C PHE A 56 25.77 23.35 9.81
N HIS A 57 27.01 23.67 10.17
CA HIS A 57 27.76 22.95 11.22
C HIS A 57 27.41 23.50 12.60
N LEU A 58 27.07 22.63 13.55
CA LEU A 58 26.87 23.03 14.95
C LEU A 58 28.20 23.33 15.65
N ARG A 59 29.29 22.67 15.22
CA ARG A 59 30.65 22.96 15.67
C ARG A 59 31.56 23.15 14.47
N PRO A 60 32.23 24.31 14.34
CA PRO A 60 33.18 24.54 13.26
C PRO A 60 34.27 23.45 13.24
N GLY A 61 34.53 22.86 12.08
CA GLY A 61 35.59 21.85 11.89
C GLY A 61 35.22 20.42 12.30
N ASN A 62 33.96 20.15 12.67
CA ASN A 62 33.48 18.78 12.89
C ASN A 62 32.39 18.39 11.87
N GLU A 63 32.78 17.59 10.89
CA GLU A 63 31.92 16.97 9.87
C GLU A 63 30.74 16.21 10.49
N ALA A 64 30.93 15.54 11.63
CA ALA A 64 29.88 14.79 12.31
C ALA A 64 28.79 15.69 12.95
N THR A 65 28.99 17.01 12.95
CA THR A 65 28.02 17.99 13.46
C THR A 65 27.35 18.81 12.36
N PHE A 66 27.52 18.40 11.09
CA PHE A 66 26.82 18.98 9.97
C PHE A 66 25.34 18.57 10.00
N ILE A 67 24.43 19.54 9.99
CA ILE A 67 23.00 19.29 9.79
C ILE A 67 22.63 19.70 8.37
N ASP A 68 22.19 18.72 7.59
CA ASP A 68 21.68 18.89 6.24
C ASP A 68 20.15 19.05 6.26
N PHE A 69 19.66 20.29 6.28
CA PHE A 69 18.23 20.55 6.16
C PHE A 69 17.70 20.26 4.75
N GLY A 70 18.55 20.32 3.72
CA GLY A 70 18.20 19.95 2.36
C GLY A 70 17.75 18.49 2.30
N ALA A 71 18.52 17.58 2.90
CA ALA A 71 18.18 16.16 2.97
C ALA A 71 16.81 15.88 3.63
N ILE A 72 16.45 16.63 4.67
CA ILE A 72 15.15 16.49 5.34
C ILE A 72 14.01 16.95 4.42
N ILE A 73 14.18 18.08 3.74
CA ILE A 73 13.18 18.61 2.79
C ILE A 73 13.02 17.63 1.61
N THR A 74 14.12 17.12 1.07
CA THR A 74 14.12 16.09 0.02
C THR A 74 13.39 14.83 0.47
N ALA A 75 13.63 14.36 1.69
CA ALA A 75 12.95 13.20 2.24
C ALA A 75 11.43 13.44 2.37
N ALA A 76 11.03 14.63 2.83
CA ALA A 76 9.62 15.01 2.91
C ALA A 76 8.96 15.08 1.53
N ILE A 77 9.63 15.64 0.52
CA ILE A 77 9.16 15.68 -0.86
C ILE A 77 9.01 14.25 -1.42
N ASN A 78 9.98 13.37 -1.18
CA ASN A 78 9.91 11.97 -1.61
C ASN A 78 8.71 11.25 -1.01
N PHE A 79 8.50 11.44 0.29
CA PHE A 79 7.33 10.88 0.97
C PHE A 79 6.03 11.39 0.36
N LEU A 80 5.91 12.69 0.09
CA LEU A 80 4.72 13.27 -0.55
C LEU A 80 4.50 12.75 -1.97
N ILE A 81 5.56 12.59 -2.77
CA ILE A 81 5.45 12.03 -4.12
C ILE A 81 4.97 10.57 -4.06
N ILE A 82 5.57 9.75 -3.20
CA ILE A 82 5.17 8.34 -3.03
C ILE A 82 3.71 8.25 -2.56
N ALA A 83 3.34 9.04 -1.54
CA ALA A 83 1.99 9.07 -1.02
C ALA A 83 0.98 9.53 -2.08
N ALA A 84 1.31 10.56 -2.87
CA ALA A 84 0.47 11.04 -3.96
C ALA A 84 0.29 9.95 -5.02
N VAL A 85 1.35 9.26 -5.44
CA VAL A 85 1.26 8.20 -6.44
C VAL A 85 0.42 7.03 -5.92
N ILE A 86 0.65 6.57 -4.69
CA ILE A 86 -0.16 5.51 -4.07
C ILE A 86 -1.63 5.94 -4.00
N TYR A 87 -1.89 7.18 -3.59
CA TYR A 87 -3.24 7.71 -3.51
C TYR A 87 -3.91 7.75 -4.88
N PHE A 88 -3.28 8.35 -5.89
CA PHE A 88 -3.88 8.51 -7.21
C PHE A 88 -3.97 7.21 -8.01
N VAL A 89 -3.04 6.28 -7.84
CA VAL A 89 -2.99 5.02 -8.62
C VAL A 89 -3.77 3.89 -7.96
N LEU A 90 -3.82 3.82 -6.62
CA LEU A 90 -4.49 2.73 -5.91
C LEU A 90 -5.76 3.21 -5.19
N VAL A 91 -5.66 4.25 -4.37
CA VAL A 91 -6.77 4.65 -3.49
C VAL A 91 -7.89 5.34 -4.26
N ALA A 92 -7.58 6.31 -5.12
CA ALA A 92 -8.54 7.07 -5.89
C ALA A 92 -9.40 6.19 -6.84
N PRO A 93 -8.82 5.28 -7.65
CA PRO A 93 -9.64 4.39 -8.47
C PRO A 93 -10.43 3.41 -7.62
N MET A 94 -9.85 2.89 -6.53
CA MET A 94 -10.58 1.99 -5.63
C MET A 94 -11.77 2.69 -4.95
N ASN A 95 -11.61 3.94 -4.51
CA ASN A 95 -12.69 4.75 -3.97
C ASN A 95 -13.73 5.07 -5.04
N ARG A 96 -13.32 5.40 -6.27
CA ARG A 96 -14.24 5.66 -7.39
C ARG A 96 -15.03 4.42 -7.80
N VAL A 97 -14.42 3.25 -7.79
CA VAL A 97 -15.11 1.97 -8.03
C VAL A 97 -16.11 1.69 -6.92
N LYS A 98 -15.72 1.88 -5.65
CA LYS A 98 -16.64 1.75 -4.50
C LYS A 98 -17.82 2.72 -4.58
N GLU A 99 -17.60 3.97 -4.99
CA GLU A 99 -18.66 4.95 -5.19
C GLU A 99 -19.60 4.58 -6.34
N ILE A 100 -19.06 4.07 -7.46
CA ILE A 100 -19.88 3.60 -8.59
C ILE A 100 -20.67 2.34 -8.20
N GLN A 101 -20.09 1.45 -7.41
CA GLN A 101 -20.77 0.27 -6.87
C GLN A 101 -21.86 0.68 -5.87
N ALA A 102 -21.58 1.59 -4.94
CA ALA A 102 -22.56 2.14 -3.99
C ALA A 102 -23.69 2.90 -4.68
N ALA A 103 -23.40 3.62 -5.76
CA ALA A 103 -24.42 4.32 -6.56
C ALA A 103 -25.26 3.38 -7.43
N ARG A 104 -24.73 2.20 -7.80
CA ARG A 104 -25.49 1.12 -8.44
C ARG A 104 -26.26 0.27 -7.43
N ALA A 105 -25.75 0.16 -6.20
CA ALA A 105 -26.31 -0.60 -5.09
C ALA A 105 -27.30 0.24 -4.26
N GLY A 106 -28.38 0.70 -4.91
CA GLY A 106 -29.62 0.98 -4.19
C GLY A 106 -30.24 -0.27 -3.54
N LYS A 107 -29.63 -1.45 -3.73
CA LYS A 107 -29.89 -2.76 -3.12
C LYS A 107 -28.63 -3.61 -3.34
N GLU A 108 -28.33 -4.45 -2.36
CA GLU A 108 -27.32 -5.53 -2.38
C GLU A 108 -25.86 -5.08 -2.14
N ASP A 109 -25.49 -5.18 -0.87
CA ASP A 109 -24.12 -5.41 -0.40
C ASP A 109 -23.58 -6.71 -1.03
N GLU A 110 -22.54 -6.60 -1.87
CA GLU A 110 -21.51 -7.60 -2.28
C GLU A 110 -20.96 -7.16 -3.66
N GLU A 111 -19.67 -7.16 -4.02
CA GLU A 111 -18.57 -8.07 -3.71
C GLU A 111 -17.23 -7.44 -4.19
N THR A 112 -16.23 -7.43 -3.32
CA THR A 112 -14.94 -8.01 -3.73
C THR A 112 -15.19 -9.51 -3.60
N PRO A 113 -14.85 -10.39 -4.57
CA PRO A 113 -15.15 -11.81 -4.45
C PRO A 113 -14.67 -12.24 -3.07
N ALA A 114 -15.63 -12.58 -2.21
CA ALA A 114 -15.30 -12.94 -0.87
C ALA A 114 -14.34 -14.14 -0.99
N PRO A 115 -13.36 -14.29 -0.08
CA PRO A 115 -12.63 -15.55 -0.03
C PRO A 115 -13.66 -16.68 -0.09
N VAL A 116 -13.45 -17.71 -0.92
CA VAL A 116 -14.40 -18.82 -1.13
C VAL A 116 -14.99 -19.34 0.19
N GLU A 117 -14.19 -19.27 1.26
CA GLU A 117 -14.60 -19.56 2.63
C GLU A 117 -15.76 -18.69 3.16
N VAL A 118 -15.75 -17.39 2.91
CA VAL A 118 -16.83 -16.47 3.30
C VAL A 118 -18.11 -16.75 2.50
N GLU A 119 -18.00 -17.05 1.21
CA GLU A 119 -19.14 -17.45 0.36
C GLU A 119 -19.78 -18.75 0.88
N LEU A 120 -18.95 -19.78 1.14
CA LEU A 120 -19.39 -21.03 1.75
C LEU A 120 -20.00 -20.83 3.15
N LEU A 121 -19.46 -19.93 3.96
CA LEU A 121 -20.01 -19.61 5.28
C LEU A 121 -21.36 -18.91 5.18
N THR A 122 -21.57 -18.07 4.17
CA THR A 122 -22.87 -17.45 3.87
C THR A 122 -23.88 -18.52 3.45
N GLU A 123 -23.51 -19.42 2.54
CA GLU A 123 -24.36 -20.56 2.15
C GLU A 123 -24.72 -21.45 3.35
N ILE A 124 -23.74 -21.80 4.19
CA ILE A 124 -23.97 -22.62 5.40
C ILE A 124 -24.91 -21.91 6.37
N ARG A 125 -24.72 -20.60 6.59
CA ARG A 125 -25.61 -19.79 7.45
C ARG A 125 -27.04 -19.84 6.94
N ASP A 126 -27.21 -19.69 5.63
CA ASP A 126 -28.53 -19.63 5.01
C ASP A 126 -29.23 -21.00 5.07
N LEU A 127 -28.50 -22.09 4.81
CA LEU A 127 -28.98 -23.47 5.00
C LEU A 127 -29.34 -23.77 6.47
N LEU A 128 -28.55 -23.29 7.43
CA LEU A 128 -28.85 -23.44 8.86
C LEU A 128 -30.08 -22.64 9.29
N LYS A 129 -30.26 -21.44 8.73
CA LYS A 129 -31.44 -20.61 8.98
C LYS A 129 -32.70 -21.28 8.45
N GLU A 130 -32.62 -21.91 7.29
CA GLU A 130 -33.72 -22.69 6.68
C GLU A 130 -34.04 -23.95 7.51
N GLN A 131 -33.02 -24.67 8.00
CA GLN A 131 -33.22 -25.82 8.90
C GLN A 131 -33.77 -25.45 10.28
N GLY A 132 -33.36 -24.29 10.83
CA GLY A 132 -33.86 -23.76 12.09
C GLY A 132 -35.34 -23.34 12.06
N HIS A 133 -35.96 -23.29 10.88
CA HIS A 133 -37.38 -22.94 10.68
C HIS A 133 -38.24 -24.15 10.21
N GLY A 134 -37.69 -25.38 10.17
CA GLY A 134 -38.45 -26.62 9.93
C GLY A 134 -39.29 -27.08 11.15
N PRO A 135 -40.42 -27.76 10.96
CA PRO A 135 -41.57 -27.74 11.88
C PRO A 135 -41.32 -28.52 13.18
N THR A 136 -40.94 -27.80 14.25
CA THR A 136 -41.02 -28.31 15.63
C THR A 136 -42.44 -28.18 16.21
N ALA A 137 -43.44 -27.77 15.40
CA ALA A 137 -44.75 -27.35 15.89
C ALA A 137 -45.88 -28.41 15.79
N GLU A 138 -45.62 -29.68 15.46
CA GLU A 138 -46.73 -30.63 15.22
C GLU A 138 -46.60 -32.02 15.89
N ARG A 139 -45.93 -32.11 17.05
CA ARG A 139 -45.84 -33.38 17.81
C ARG A 139 -46.07 -33.24 19.32
N LEU A 140 -47.03 -32.43 19.73
CA LEU A 140 -47.62 -32.49 21.07
C LEU A 140 -49.11 -32.14 20.99
N GLY A 141 -49.92 -33.13 20.60
CA GLY A 141 -51.38 -33.14 20.62
C GLY A 141 -51.86 -34.58 20.72
#